data_AF-A0A2V6CWW8-F1
#
_entry.id   AF-A0A2V6CWW8-F1
#
_cell.length_a   1.000
_cell.length_b   1.000
_cell.length_c   1.000
_cell.angle_alpha   90.00
_cell.angle_beta   90.00
_cell.angle_gamma   90.00
#
_symmetry.space_group_name_H-M   'P 1'
#
loop_
_entity.id
_entity.type
_entity.pdbx_description
1 polymer ?
#
loop_
_entity_poly.entity_id
_entity_poly.type
_entity_poly.pdbx_seq_one_letter_code
_entity_poly.pdbx_strand_id
1 'polypeptide(L)' 'MNRDFRLKEADLEETFARSSGPGGQHVNKVSTAVTLRHRPSGVSVTVQDSRSQATNRRIARE' A
#
# COMPACT_ATOMS: atom_id res chain seq x y z
N MET A 1 14.41 21.71 18.02
CA MET A 1 14.10 20.26 17.92
C MET A 1 13.46 20.02 16.55
N ASN A 2 14.26 19.99 15.49
CA ASN A 2 13.74 19.75 14.15
C ASN A 2 13.79 18.24 13.91
N ARG A 3 12.64 17.58 14.07
CA ARG A 3 12.46 16.24 13.50
C ARG A 3 12.37 16.46 11.99
N ASP A 4 13.50 16.37 11.30
CA ASP A 4 13.55 16.22 9.85
C ASP A 4 12.73 14.96 9.51
N PHE A 5 11.44 15.14 9.28
CA PHE A 5 10.50 14.10 8.84
C PHE A 5 10.75 13.82 7.35
N ARG A 6 12.01 13.49 7.03
CA ARG A 6 12.38 13.00 5.71
C ARG A 6 11.88 11.57 5.63
N LEU A 7 10.67 11.38 5.11
CA LEU A 7 10.19 10.06 4.68
C LEU A 7 11.15 9.56 3.60
N LYS A 8 12.13 8.76 4.00
CA LYS A 8 13.06 8.14 3.06
C LYS A 8 12.36 6.92 2.47
N GLU A 9 12.49 6.75 1.15
CA GLU A 9 11.93 5.57 0.48
C GLU A 9 12.52 4.27 1.02
N ALA A 10 13.76 4.29 1.52
CA ALA A 10 14.41 3.15 2.16
C ALA A 10 13.74 2.69 3.48
N ASP A 11 13.00 3.59 4.14
CA ASP A 11 12.29 3.31 5.39
C ASP A 11 10.84 2.84 5.15
N LEU A 12 10.39 2.86 3.90
CA LEU A 12 9.07 2.43 3.47
C LEU A 12 9.12 0.99 2.97
N GLU A 13 8.24 0.16 3.52
CA GLU A 13 8.03 -1.22 3.11
C GLU A 13 6.69 -1.31 2.38
N GLU A 14 6.73 -1.77 1.13
CA GLU A 14 5.55 -1.90 0.28
C GLU A 14 5.20 -3.38 0.11
N THR A 15 3.98 -3.76 0.45
CA THR A 15 3.47 -5.14 0.34
C THR A 15 2.24 -5.15 -0.54
N PHE A 16 2.10 -6.19 -1.37
CA PHE A 16 0.95 -6.37 -2.24
C PHE A 16 0.14 -7.58 -1.78
N ALA A 17 -1.14 -7.38 -1.48
CA ALA A 17 -2.02 -8.45 -1.07
C ALA A 17 -2.90 -8.91 -2.23
N ARG A 18 -3.14 -10.22 -2.29
CA ARG A 18 -4.19 -10.80 -3.14
C ARG A 18 -5.46 -10.81 -2.32
N SER A 19 -6.55 -10.25 -2.85
CA SER A 19 -7.86 -10.47 -2.26
C SER A 19 -8.15 -11.97 -2.33
N SER A 20 -8.17 -12.63 -1.18
CA SER A 20 -8.51 -14.06 -1.03
C SER A 20 -9.92 -14.23 -0.44
N GLY A 21 -10.83 -13.31 -0.80
CA GLY A 21 -12.22 -13.33 -0.36
C GLY A 21 -13.13 -14.08 -1.34
N PRO A 22 -14.37 -14.42 -0.95
CA PRO A 22 -15.35 -15.08 -1.82
C PRO A 22 -15.93 -14.15 -2.92
N GLY A 23 -15.14 -13.18 -3.41
CA GLY A 23 -15.52 -12.28 -4.49
C GLY A 23 -15.45 -12.99 -5.84
N GLY A 24 -16.42 -12.74 -6.72
CA GLY A 24 -16.49 -13.35 -8.05
C GLY A 24 -15.18 -13.25 -8.85
N GLN A 25 -15.04 -14.12 -9.86
CA GLN A 25 -13.83 -14.37 -10.67
C GLN A 25 -13.04 -13.12 -11.14
N HIS A 26 -13.68 -11.95 -11.21
CA HIS A 26 -13.07 -10.70 -11.65
C HIS A 26 -12.25 -9.98 -10.55
N VAL A 27 -12.65 -10.04 -9.28
CA VAL A 27 -11.96 -9.34 -8.16
C VAL A 27 -10.79 -10.16 -7.62
N ASN A 28 -10.87 -11.49 -7.67
CA ASN A 28 -9.84 -12.38 -7.13
C ASN A 28 -8.60 -12.54 -8.03
N LYS A 29 -8.62 -12.05 -9.27
CA LYS A 29 -7.52 -12.28 -10.22
C LYS A 29 -6.43 -11.21 -10.17
N VAL A 30 -6.71 -10.02 -9.63
CA VAL A 30 -5.76 -8.91 -9.65
C VAL A 30 -5.37 -8.55 -8.21
N SER A 31 -4.08 -8.69 -7.91
CA SER A 31 -3.49 -8.34 -6.61
C SER A 31 -3.33 -6.82 -6.52
N THR A 32 -4.43 -6.08 -6.36
CA THR A 32 -4.42 -4.61 -6.40
C THR A 32 -4.25 -3.95 -5.07
N ALA A 33 -4.50 -4.65 -3.96
CA ALA A 33 -4.32 -4.07 -2.64
C ALA A 33 -2.83 -3.77 -2.39
N VAL A 34 -2.52 -2.51 -2.11
CA VAL A 34 -1.17 -2.02 -1.78
C VAL A 34 -1.15 -1.61 -0.32
N THR A 35 -0.26 -2.20 0.47
CA THR A 35 0.02 -1.79 1.85
C THR A 35 1.39 -1.12 1.89
N LEU A 36 1.45 0.11 2.40
CA LEU A 36 2.68 0.85 2.62
C LEU A 36 2.91 1.01 4.12
N ARG A 37 4.08 0.58 4.62
CA ARG A 37 4.45 0.64 6.02
C ARG A 37 5.73 1.45 6.22
N HIS A 38 5.67 2.47 7.05
CA HIS A 38 6.85 3.23 7.47
C HIS A 38 7.47 2.58 8.70
N ARG A 39 8.64 1.95 8.52
CA ARG A 39 9.31 1.15 9.55
C ARG A 39 9.65 1.94 10.83
N PRO A 40 10.21 3.16 10.78
CA PRO A 40 10.64 3.84 11.99
C PRO A 40 9.47 4.46 12.78
N SER A 41 8.33 4.75 12.16
CA SER A 41 7.13 5.20 12.90
C SER A 41 6.14 4.08 13.23
N GLY A 42 6.26 2.92 12.58
CA GLY A 42 5.31 1.81 12.69
C GLY A 42 3.95 2.09 12.03
N VAL A 43 3.80 3.19 11.30
CA VAL A 43 2.54 3.55 10.61
C VAL A 43 2.40 2.73 9.35
N SER A 44 1.22 2.15 9.13
CA SER A 44 0.89 1.44 7.90
C SER A 44 -0.44 1.91 7.32
N VAL A 45 -0.47 2.06 6.00
CA VAL A 45 -1.65 2.41 5.20
C VAL A 45 -1.90 1.29 4.21
N THR A 46 -3.17 0.91 4.03
CA THR A 46 -3.58 -0.05 2.99
C THR A 46 -4.57 0.61 2.05
N VAL A 47 -4.30 0.53 0.76
CA VAL A 47 -5.12 1.12 -0.31
C VAL A 47 -5.58 0.04 -1.26
N GLN A 48 -6.88 0.01 -1.51
CA GLN A 48 -7.56 -0.94 -2.42
C GLN A 48 -8.67 -0.25 -3.23
N ASP A 49 -8.55 1.06 -3.42
CA ASP A 49 -9.60 1.90 -4.00
C ASP A 49 -9.81 1.63 -5.51
N SER A 50 -8.73 1.31 -6.22
CA SER A 50 -8.75 1.03 -7.66
C SER A 50 -8.47 -0.43 -8.00
N ARG A 51 -8.93 -0.84 -9.19
CA ARG A 51 -8.56 -2.11 -9.86
C ARG A 51 -7.14 -2.12 -10.43
N SER A 52 -6.36 -1.06 -10.23
CA SER A 52 -4.96 -0.94 -10.68
C SER A 52 -4.01 -0.80 -9.50
N GLN A 53 -3.03 -1.71 -9.42
CA GLN A 53 -1.97 -1.66 -8.41
C GLN A 53 -1.15 -0.35 -8.49
N ALA A 54 -0.88 0.16 -9.69
CA ALA A 54 -0.12 1.39 -9.87
C ALA A 54 -0.86 2.61 -9.31
N THR A 55 -2.18 2.67 -9.48
CA THR A 55 -3.02 3.71 -8.91
C THR A 55 -3.04 3.63 -7.39
N ASN A 56 -3.25 2.43 -6.84
CA ASN A 56 -3.25 2.22 -5.38
C ASN A 56 -1.89 2.52 -4.75
N ARG A 57 -0.80 2.23 -5.45
CA ARG A 57 0.57 2.58 -5.04
C ARG A 57 0.80 4.09 -4.99
N ARG A 58 0.25 4.84 -5.94
CA ARG A 58 0.34 6.30 -5.94
C ARG A 58 -0.43 6.89 -4.76
N ILE A 59 -1.67 6.45 -4.57
CA ILE A 59 -2.54 6.89 -3.47
C ILE A 59 -1.91 6.56 -2.12
N ALA A 60 -1.26 5.40 -1.98
CA ALA A 60 -0.59 5.03 -0.73
C ALA A 60 0.60 5.94 -0.36
N ARG A 61 1.12 6.74 -1.31
CA ARG A 61 2.28 7.62 -1.16
C ARG A 61 1.93 9.11 -1.21
N GLU A 62 0.67 9.44 -1.46
CA GLU A 62 0.11 10.79 -1.53
C GLU A 62 -0.34 11.24 -0.14
#